data_AF-A0A532TUM1-F1
#
_entry.id   AF-A0A532TUM1-F1
#
_cell.length_a   1.000
_cell.length_b   1.000
_cell.length_c   1.000
_cell.angle_alpha   90.00
_cell.angle_beta   90.00
_cell.angle_gamma   90.00
#
_symmetry.space_group_name_H-M   'P 1'
#
loop_
_entity.id
_entity.type
_entity.pdbx_description
1 polymer ?
#
loop_
_entity_poly.entity_id
_entity_poly.type
_entity_poly.pdbx_seq_one_letter_code
_entity_poly.pdbx_strand_id
1 'polypeptide(L)'
;MSSESNISWETLKDVAVTLDSYRIRALIDAKQEILDAGIYSEKQYYKLLFKMFDEEHLKYRLFNYLNQHNSNNFDSIKQFSKKNSIDIRKTLSLLELLKNENLIIVNKINDTIEGNNDAIKATVFKDFDIQSRFVKPSEVKSIYEPVKAVFESNICSGCGLCAGVCPVNCLNIYNGFGKLDEDVCIKCGMCYFVCPRTYLPIDILNMTQENSSEIKSVSTIGHYIEVYSARTKIESIAKVCQDGGITSTCLHYLFDTNQIDLALGAKMSGTPWRPEPIVIQNKDDILLTTGTKYVNNPTLSVLNDLNKNPTKLAVVGVPCMMQGLLKSKIYNIDIPALNQIKFRIGIFCMESFSYESFLKICEVLKVNVKDVRKTDINKGKFFIYTNSGDELTVPIKEITHLAREDCDICFDLTSEAADISIGSIGSPSGWNTVIIRTQIGKDLYSGLIENDLIESKKIKDAKPGLPLLEKTAKSKRNKCTKHIDKKKNEKIRYPQY
;
A
#
# COMPACT_ATOMS: atom_id res chain seq x y z
N MET A 1 -17.34 -20.56 -15.36
CA MET A 1 -18.79 -20.79 -15.56
C MET A 1 -19.09 -22.24 -15.25
N SER A 2 -19.44 -22.55 -13.99
CA SER A 2 -19.97 -23.86 -13.60
C SER A 2 -20.81 -23.70 -12.32
N SER A 3 -22.02 -23.20 -12.51
CA SER A 3 -23.18 -23.54 -11.70
C SER A 3 -24.39 -23.31 -12.60
N GLU A 4 -25.32 -24.23 -12.59
CA GLU A 4 -26.66 -24.05 -13.16
C GLU A 4 -27.31 -22.87 -12.43
N SER A 5 -27.01 -21.65 -12.90
CA SER A 5 -27.81 -20.49 -12.55
C SER A 5 -29.05 -20.58 -13.41
N ASN A 6 -30.22 -20.66 -12.77
CA ASN A 6 -31.47 -20.47 -13.47
C ASN A 6 -31.39 -19.13 -14.19
N ILE A 7 -31.25 -19.16 -15.52
CA ILE A 7 -31.18 -17.97 -16.36
C ILE A 7 -32.49 -17.21 -16.13
N SER A 8 -32.40 -16.07 -15.46
CA SER A 8 -33.54 -15.19 -15.19
C SER A 8 -33.37 -13.86 -15.94
N TRP A 9 -34.46 -13.12 -16.10
CA TRP A 9 -34.40 -11.78 -16.70
C TRP A 9 -33.50 -10.83 -15.92
N GLU A 10 -33.47 -10.95 -14.59
CA GLU A 10 -32.57 -10.19 -13.72
C GLU A 10 -31.11 -10.53 -14.01
N THR A 11 -30.80 -11.82 -14.13
CA THR A 11 -29.44 -12.28 -14.46
C THR A 11 -28.98 -11.77 -15.83
N LEU A 12 -29.86 -11.78 -16.83
CA LEU A 12 -29.54 -11.24 -18.16
C LEU A 12 -29.37 -9.72 -18.15
N LYS A 13 -30.14 -8.98 -17.33
CA LYS A 13 -29.96 -7.54 -17.13
C LYS A 13 -28.61 -7.23 -16.47
N ASP A 14 -28.23 -7.99 -15.45
CA ASP A 14 -26.93 -7.83 -14.77
C ASP A 14 -25.77 -8.03 -15.75
N VAL A 15 -25.85 -9.06 -16.60
CA VAL A 15 -24.87 -9.31 -17.67
C VAL A 15 -24.82 -8.15 -18.66
N ALA A 16 -25.97 -7.66 -19.13
CA ALA A 16 -26.03 -6.55 -20.08
C ALA A 16 -25.39 -5.27 -19.51
N VAL A 17 -25.70 -4.92 -18.25
CA VAL A 17 -25.10 -3.76 -17.56
C VAL A 17 -23.60 -3.96 -17.36
N THR A 18 -23.15 -5.18 -17.07
CA THR A 18 -21.73 -5.51 -16.91
C THR A 18 -20.96 -5.31 -18.22
N LEU A 19 -21.51 -5.78 -19.35
CA LEU A 19 -20.90 -5.59 -20.67
C LEU A 19 -20.82 -4.12 -21.08
N ASP A 20 -21.77 -3.30 -20.63
CA ASP A 20 -21.77 -1.85 -20.88
C ASP A 20 -20.85 -1.06 -19.93
N SER A 21 -20.33 -1.71 -18.87
CA SER A 21 -19.36 -1.09 -17.96
C SER A 21 -18.13 -0.59 -18.72
N TYR A 22 -17.75 0.65 -18.43
CA TYR A 22 -16.56 1.29 -18.99
C TYR A 22 -15.31 0.41 -18.86
N ARG A 23 -15.13 -0.29 -17.72
CA ARG A 23 -13.94 -1.11 -17.46
C ARG A 23 -13.84 -2.30 -18.40
N ILE A 24 -14.99 -2.90 -18.73
CA ILE A 24 -15.07 -4.07 -19.60
C ILE A 24 -14.82 -3.64 -21.04
N ARG A 25 -15.53 -2.60 -21.49
CA ARG A 25 -15.36 -2.04 -22.84
C ARG A 25 -13.93 -1.58 -23.09
N ALA A 26 -13.32 -0.83 -22.16
CA ALA A 26 -11.94 -0.36 -22.31
C ALA A 26 -10.90 -1.48 -22.48
N LEU A 27 -11.14 -2.67 -21.91
CA LEU A 27 -10.25 -3.82 -22.10
C LEU A 27 -10.55 -4.60 -23.40
N ILE A 28 -11.81 -4.68 -23.81
CA ILE A 28 -12.23 -5.35 -25.05
C ILE A 28 -11.74 -4.53 -26.25
N ASP A 29 -12.05 -3.23 -26.26
CA ASP A 29 -11.74 -2.33 -27.37
C ASP A 29 -10.23 -2.20 -27.58
N ALA A 30 -9.44 -2.25 -26.50
CA ALA A 30 -7.99 -2.12 -26.52
C ALA A 30 -7.24 -3.46 -26.57
N LYS A 31 -7.89 -4.56 -26.98
CA LYS A 31 -7.25 -5.90 -26.98
C LYS A 31 -5.91 -5.88 -27.72
N GLN A 32 -5.88 -5.29 -28.92
CA GLN A 32 -4.71 -5.36 -29.79
C GLN A 32 -3.54 -4.58 -29.18
N GLU A 33 -3.80 -3.38 -28.69
CA GLU A 33 -2.81 -2.52 -28.03
C GLU A 33 -2.20 -3.19 -26.79
N ILE A 34 -3.02 -3.92 -26.01
CA ILE A 34 -2.55 -4.66 -24.84
C ILE A 34 -1.62 -5.81 -25.24
N LEU A 35 -1.96 -6.55 -26.31
CA LEU A 35 -1.14 -7.67 -26.79
C LEU A 35 0.14 -7.18 -27.47
N ASP A 36 0.06 -6.12 -28.25
CA ASP A 36 1.20 -5.52 -28.97
C ASP A 36 2.23 -4.92 -28.01
N ALA A 37 1.80 -4.45 -26.83
CA ALA A 37 2.71 -3.99 -25.78
C ALA A 37 3.61 -5.10 -25.21
N GLY A 38 3.27 -6.38 -25.43
CA GLY A 38 4.08 -7.53 -25.02
C GLY A 38 4.19 -7.75 -23.50
N ILE A 39 3.41 -7.01 -22.70
CA ILE A 39 3.38 -7.12 -21.23
C ILE A 39 2.57 -8.34 -20.78
N TYR A 40 1.46 -8.62 -21.48
CA TYR A 40 0.57 -9.75 -21.20
C TYR A 40 0.52 -10.70 -22.40
N SER A 41 0.58 -12.01 -22.11
CA SER A 41 0.15 -13.04 -23.06
C SER A 41 -1.36 -12.97 -23.29
N GLU A 42 -1.83 -13.51 -24.42
CA GLU A 42 -3.27 -13.60 -24.71
C GLU A 42 -4.04 -14.35 -23.61
N LYS A 43 -3.45 -15.40 -23.03
CA LYS A 43 -4.01 -16.10 -21.89
C LYS A 43 -4.16 -15.21 -20.66
N GLN A 44 -3.15 -14.40 -20.33
CA GLN A 44 -3.21 -13.45 -19.21
C GLN A 44 -4.25 -12.35 -19.46
N TYR A 45 -4.35 -11.85 -20.69
CA TYR A 45 -5.37 -10.89 -21.10
C TYR A 45 -6.78 -11.43 -20.85
N TYR A 46 -7.11 -12.62 -21.36
CA TYR A 46 -8.45 -13.19 -21.16
C TYR A 46 -8.75 -13.50 -19.69
N LYS A 47 -7.75 -13.95 -18.93
CA LYS A 47 -7.89 -14.20 -17.49
C LYS A 47 -8.26 -12.90 -16.74
N LEU A 48 -7.55 -11.80 -17.03
CA LEU A 48 -7.84 -10.47 -16.49
C LEU A 48 -9.23 -9.98 -16.91
N LEU A 49 -9.60 -10.09 -18.20
CA LEU A 49 -10.89 -9.66 -18.71
C LEU A 49 -12.05 -10.40 -18.04
N PHE A 50 -11.99 -11.73 -17.98
CA PHE A 50 -13.06 -12.52 -17.35
C PHE A 50 -13.12 -12.30 -15.84
N LYS A 51 -11.97 -12.15 -15.17
CA LYS A 51 -11.98 -11.77 -13.76
C LYS A 51 -12.65 -10.41 -13.55
N MET A 52 -12.31 -9.42 -14.37
CA MET A 52 -12.93 -8.10 -14.32
C MET A 52 -14.45 -8.19 -14.53
N PHE A 53 -14.89 -9.00 -15.49
CA PHE A 53 -16.31 -9.24 -15.75
C PHE A 53 -17.02 -9.82 -14.53
N ASP A 54 -16.48 -10.86 -13.92
CA ASP A 54 -17.06 -11.47 -12.71
C ASP A 54 -17.17 -10.46 -11.56
N GLU A 55 -16.16 -9.61 -11.40
CA GLU A 55 -16.11 -8.58 -10.37
C GLU A 55 -17.13 -7.45 -10.59
N GLU A 56 -17.24 -6.95 -11.82
CA GLU A 56 -18.24 -5.93 -12.19
C GLU A 56 -19.66 -6.50 -12.13
N HIS A 57 -19.85 -7.74 -12.56
CA HIS A 57 -21.13 -8.44 -12.46
C HIS A 57 -21.58 -8.60 -11.01
N LEU A 58 -20.68 -9.02 -10.11
CA LEU A 58 -20.99 -9.15 -8.69
C LEU A 58 -21.29 -7.78 -8.04
N LYS A 59 -20.60 -6.72 -8.47
CA LYS A 59 -20.86 -5.33 -8.04
C LYS A 59 -22.29 -4.89 -8.42
N TYR A 60 -22.72 -5.12 -9.66
CA TYR A 60 -24.07 -4.74 -10.09
C TYR A 60 -25.16 -5.61 -9.49
N ARG A 61 -24.88 -6.89 -9.21
CA ARG A 61 -25.78 -7.73 -8.41
C ARG A 61 -25.98 -7.18 -7.00
N LEU A 62 -24.93 -6.66 -6.36
CA LEU A 62 -25.06 -5.97 -5.07
C LEU A 62 -25.90 -4.70 -5.21
N PHE A 63 -25.66 -3.88 -6.24
CA PHE A 63 -26.46 -2.68 -6.48
C PHE A 63 -27.95 -2.99 -6.64
N ASN A 64 -28.29 -3.97 -7.47
CA ASN A 64 -29.67 -4.38 -7.70
C ASN A 64 -30.32 -4.99 -6.46
N TYR A 65 -29.57 -5.73 -5.66
CA TYR A 65 -30.04 -6.19 -4.36
C TYR A 65 -30.38 -5.02 -3.43
N LEU A 66 -29.51 -4.00 -3.33
CA LEU A 66 -29.77 -2.81 -2.50
C LEU A 66 -30.99 -2.02 -3.00
N ASN A 67 -31.22 -1.95 -4.32
CA ASN A 67 -32.38 -1.27 -4.92
C ASN A 67 -33.73 -1.92 -4.60
N GLN A 68 -33.75 -3.20 -4.21
CA GLN A 68 -34.99 -3.91 -3.88
C GLN A 68 -35.55 -3.53 -2.50
N HIS A 69 -34.78 -2.81 -1.68
CA HIS A 69 -35.13 -2.43 -0.32
C HIS A 69 -35.12 -0.91 -0.15
N ASN A 70 -36.10 -0.36 0.57
CA ASN A 70 -36.24 1.09 0.79
C ASN A 70 -35.08 1.68 1.63
N SER A 71 -34.51 0.90 2.54
CA SER A 71 -33.30 1.24 3.29
C SER A 71 -32.49 -0.02 3.54
N ASN A 72 -31.17 0.10 3.47
CA ASN A 72 -30.25 -1.01 3.67
C ASN A 72 -29.26 -0.68 4.78
N ASN A 73 -28.77 -1.71 5.45
CA ASN A 73 -27.89 -1.60 6.59
C ASN A 73 -26.81 -2.69 6.56
N PHE A 74 -26.00 -2.80 7.62
CA PHE A 74 -24.93 -3.80 7.66
C PHE A 74 -25.46 -5.24 7.65
N ASP A 75 -26.65 -5.50 8.20
CA ASP A 75 -27.29 -6.81 8.09
C ASP A 75 -27.66 -7.15 6.64
N SER A 76 -28.11 -6.16 5.86
CA SER A 76 -28.37 -6.32 4.42
C SER A 76 -27.10 -6.77 3.67
N ILE A 77 -25.94 -6.21 4.03
CA ILE A 77 -24.63 -6.60 3.47
C ILE A 77 -24.26 -8.03 3.89
N LYS A 78 -24.51 -8.43 5.14
CA LYS A 78 -24.28 -9.81 5.61
C LYS A 78 -25.17 -10.81 4.88
N GLN A 79 -26.45 -10.48 4.69
CA GLN A 79 -27.40 -11.32 3.95
C GLN A 79 -26.98 -11.52 2.50
N PHE A 80 -26.57 -10.45 1.79
CA PHE A 80 -26.03 -10.56 0.44
C PHE A 80 -24.79 -11.46 0.38
N SER A 81 -23.87 -11.28 1.34
CA SER A 81 -22.63 -12.07 1.43
C SER A 81 -22.95 -13.57 1.59
N LYS A 82 -23.85 -13.90 2.52
CA LYS A 82 -24.31 -15.27 2.77
C LYS A 82 -25.01 -15.89 1.55
N LYS A 83 -25.93 -15.15 0.92
CA LYS A 83 -26.70 -15.61 -0.25
C LYS A 83 -25.80 -15.94 -1.45
N ASN A 84 -24.68 -15.23 -1.59
CA ASN A 84 -23.73 -15.41 -2.70
C ASN A 84 -22.49 -16.21 -2.32
N SER A 85 -22.42 -16.74 -1.09
CA SER A 85 -21.26 -17.47 -0.58
C SER A 85 -19.93 -16.72 -0.74
N ILE A 86 -19.94 -15.41 -0.49
CA ILE A 86 -18.76 -14.55 -0.56
C ILE A 86 -18.41 -13.99 0.82
N ASP A 87 -17.13 -13.68 1.01
CA ASP A 87 -16.62 -13.05 2.22
C ASP A 87 -17.23 -11.66 2.43
N ILE A 88 -17.55 -11.29 3.68
CA ILE A 88 -18.12 -9.97 4.00
C ILE A 88 -17.21 -8.81 3.56
N ARG A 89 -15.89 -8.97 3.65
CA ARG A 89 -14.90 -7.99 3.18
C ARG A 89 -15.02 -7.79 1.68
N LYS A 90 -15.36 -8.85 0.92
CA LYS A 90 -15.62 -8.74 -0.50
C LYS A 90 -16.84 -7.88 -0.77
N THR A 91 -17.96 -8.15 -0.11
CA THR A 91 -19.18 -7.34 -0.27
C THR A 91 -18.96 -5.88 0.12
N LEU A 92 -18.26 -5.62 1.24
CA LEU A 92 -17.89 -4.26 1.65
C LEU A 92 -16.98 -3.57 0.61
N SER A 93 -16.09 -4.31 -0.05
CA SER A 93 -15.24 -3.72 -1.10
C SER A 93 -16.07 -3.29 -2.31
N LEU A 94 -17.09 -4.07 -2.68
CA LEU A 94 -18.03 -3.73 -3.75
C LEU A 94 -18.91 -2.54 -3.35
N LEU A 95 -19.36 -2.50 -2.10
CA LEU A 95 -20.10 -1.36 -1.53
C LEU A 95 -19.29 -0.07 -1.64
N GLU A 96 -18.00 -0.11 -1.32
CA GLU A 96 -17.12 1.05 -1.46
C GLU A 96 -16.97 1.47 -2.94
N LEU A 97 -16.91 0.54 -3.90
CA LEU A 97 -16.89 0.88 -5.32
C LEU A 97 -18.20 1.55 -5.76
N LEU A 98 -19.36 1.01 -5.38
CA LEU A 98 -20.67 1.59 -5.69
C LEU A 98 -20.81 3.00 -5.14
N LYS A 99 -20.34 3.23 -3.91
CA LYS A 99 -20.32 4.55 -3.27
C LYS A 99 -19.43 5.52 -4.04
N ASN A 100 -18.21 5.11 -4.39
CA ASN A 100 -17.28 5.95 -5.14
C ASN A 100 -17.81 6.27 -6.54
N GLU A 101 -18.49 5.32 -7.18
CA GLU A 101 -19.20 5.51 -8.45
C GLU A 101 -20.48 6.34 -8.30
N ASN A 102 -20.84 6.82 -7.11
CA ASN A 102 -22.08 7.57 -6.84
C ASN A 102 -23.36 6.81 -7.20
N LEU A 103 -23.34 5.47 -7.20
CA LEU A 103 -24.53 4.64 -7.38
C LEU A 103 -25.33 4.52 -6.08
N ILE A 104 -24.66 4.64 -4.95
CA ILE A 104 -25.26 4.61 -3.62
C ILE A 104 -24.69 5.72 -2.74
N ILE A 105 -25.37 5.99 -1.64
CA ILE A 105 -24.90 6.80 -0.52
C ILE A 105 -24.73 5.84 0.66
N VAL A 106 -23.60 5.94 1.34
CA VAL A 106 -23.29 5.11 2.52
C VAL A 106 -22.88 6.03 3.65
N ASN A 107 -23.68 6.06 4.71
CA ASN A 107 -23.41 6.77 5.94
C ASN A 107 -23.01 5.76 7.02
N LYS A 108 -21.85 5.97 7.65
CA LYS A 108 -21.39 5.12 8.77
C LYS A 108 -21.98 5.63 10.07
N ILE A 109 -22.69 4.78 10.80
CA ILE A 109 -23.26 5.07 12.11
C ILE A 109 -22.31 4.55 13.17
N ASN A 110 -21.82 5.45 14.03
CA ASN A 110 -20.92 5.12 15.13
C ASN A 110 -21.49 5.58 16.46
N ASP A 111 -21.32 4.80 17.51
CA ASP A 111 -21.58 5.22 18.88
C ASP A 111 -20.31 5.88 19.47
N THR A 112 -20.49 6.88 20.33
CA THR A 112 -19.38 7.55 21.04
C THR A 112 -19.32 7.03 22.46
N ILE A 113 -18.16 6.50 22.86
CA ILE A 113 -17.91 6.10 24.24
C ILE A 113 -17.07 7.19 24.90
N GLU A 114 -17.64 7.88 25.89
CA GLU A 114 -16.90 8.82 26.74
C GLU A 114 -16.22 8.04 27.87
N GLY A 115 -14.89 8.09 27.94
CA GLY A 115 -14.13 7.54 29.05
C GLY A 115 -14.02 8.56 30.19
N ASN A 116 -14.06 8.10 31.44
CA ASN A 116 -13.76 8.94 32.60
C ASN A 116 -12.26 9.32 32.62
N ASN A 117 -11.98 10.60 32.84
CA ASN A 117 -10.66 11.25 32.99
C ASN A 117 -9.74 11.18 31.76
N ASP A 118 -9.73 12.26 30.96
CA ASP A 118 -8.76 12.58 29.88
C ASP A 118 -8.50 11.50 28.80
N ALA A 119 -9.36 10.48 28.72
CA ALA A 119 -9.31 9.45 27.68
C ALA A 119 -10.05 9.90 26.41
N ILE A 120 -9.44 9.60 25.26
CA ILE A 120 -9.93 9.89 23.90
C ILE A 120 -11.37 9.39 23.73
N LYS A 121 -12.28 10.23 23.21
CA LYS A 121 -13.60 9.78 22.71
C LYS A 121 -13.39 8.68 21.68
N ALA A 122 -13.67 7.43 22.05
CA ALA A 122 -13.55 6.30 21.14
C ALA A 122 -14.87 6.14 20.39
N THR A 123 -14.81 6.13 19.06
CA THR A 123 -15.95 5.82 18.21
C THR A 123 -15.97 4.34 17.88
N VAL A 124 -17.12 3.70 18.05
CA VAL A 124 -17.34 2.28 17.74
C VAL A 124 -18.35 2.18 16.61
N PHE A 125 -18.02 1.42 15.57
CA PHE A 125 -18.94 1.17 14.47
C PHE A 125 -20.17 0.41 14.96
N LYS A 126 -21.35 0.87 14.53
CA LYS A 126 -22.63 0.28 14.89
C LYS A 126 -23.32 -0.31 13.67
N ASP A 127 -23.52 0.52 12.64
CA ASP A 127 -24.28 0.13 11.46
C ASP A 127 -23.97 1.04 10.26
N PHE A 128 -24.55 0.72 9.11
CA PHE A 128 -24.61 1.61 7.95
C PHE A 128 -26.05 2.07 7.70
N ASP A 129 -26.18 3.30 7.21
CA ASP A 129 -27.36 3.75 6.48
C ASP A 129 -26.99 3.81 4.99
N ILE A 130 -27.60 2.93 4.18
CA ILE A 130 -27.28 2.73 2.78
C ILE A 130 -28.51 3.02 1.93
N GLN A 131 -28.36 3.99 1.02
CA GLN A 131 -29.41 4.46 0.15
C GLN A 131 -28.97 4.36 -1.30
N SER A 132 -29.78 3.72 -2.12
CA SER A 132 -29.52 3.66 -3.55
C SER A 132 -29.91 4.96 -4.25
N ARG A 133 -29.15 5.33 -5.28
CA ARG A 133 -29.57 6.38 -6.20
C ARG A 133 -30.39 5.75 -7.33
N PHE A 134 -31.56 6.32 -7.62
CA PHE A 134 -32.41 5.91 -8.75
C PHE A 134 -31.82 6.38 -10.10
N VAL A 135 -30.62 5.90 -10.43
CA VAL A 135 -29.88 6.23 -11.64
C VAL A 135 -29.48 4.94 -12.33
N LYS A 136 -29.54 4.90 -13.67
CA LYS A 136 -29.06 3.72 -14.40
C LYS A 136 -27.54 3.68 -14.37
N PRO A 137 -26.92 2.53 -14.07
CA PRO A 137 -25.46 2.43 -14.02
C PRO A 137 -24.73 2.88 -15.29
N SER A 138 -25.31 2.64 -16.47
CA SER A 138 -24.76 3.07 -17.76
C SER A 138 -24.74 4.59 -17.96
N GLU A 139 -25.59 5.33 -17.23
CA GLU A 139 -25.68 6.79 -17.30
C GLU A 139 -24.71 7.47 -16.31
N VAL A 140 -24.03 6.70 -15.45
CA VAL A 140 -23.11 7.21 -14.45
C VAL A 140 -21.69 7.31 -15.00
N LYS A 141 -21.10 8.50 -14.89
CA LYS A 141 -19.70 8.71 -15.29
C LYS A 141 -18.77 7.83 -14.45
N SER A 142 -17.93 7.07 -15.13
CA SER A 142 -16.92 6.24 -14.49
C SER A 142 -15.96 7.05 -13.63
N ILE A 143 -15.57 6.48 -12.47
CA ILE A 143 -14.52 7.03 -11.59
C ILE A 143 -13.11 6.71 -12.08
N TYR A 144 -12.98 5.82 -13.07
CA TYR A 144 -11.71 5.28 -13.51
C TYR A 144 -11.04 6.24 -14.49
N GLU A 145 -10.49 7.32 -13.95
CA GLU A 145 -9.63 8.24 -14.70
C GLU A 145 -8.16 7.75 -14.73
N PRO A 146 -7.34 8.20 -15.68
CA PRO A 146 -5.90 7.95 -15.62
C PRO A 146 -5.28 8.55 -14.34
N VAL A 147 -4.23 7.91 -13.81
CA VAL A 147 -3.49 8.42 -12.64
C VAL A 147 -2.82 9.78 -12.86
N LYS A 148 -2.87 10.34 -14.08
CA LYS A 148 -2.52 11.73 -14.37
C LYS A 148 -3.17 12.71 -13.38
N ALA A 149 -4.44 12.49 -13.02
CA ALA A 149 -5.14 13.34 -12.06
C ALA A 149 -4.52 13.30 -10.65
N VAL A 150 -3.90 12.18 -10.26
CA VAL A 150 -3.13 12.04 -8.99
C VAL A 150 -1.80 12.79 -9.10
N PHE A 151 -1.16 12.76 -10.27
CA PHE A 151 0.09 13.46 -10.53
C PHE A 151 -0.10 14.98 -10.50
N GLU A 152 -1.09 15.49 -11.23
CA GLU A 152 -1.39 16.92 -11.34
C GLU A 152 -1.84 17.55 -10.01
N SER A 153 -2.31 16.73 -9.07
CA SER A 153 -2.78 17.19 -7.75
C SER A 153 -1.70 17.17 -6.66
N ASN A 154 -0.45 16.84 -7.01
CA ASN A 154 0.68 16.73 -6.08
C ASN A 154 0.45 15.78 -4.89
N ILE A 155 -0.35 14.73 -5.08
CA ILE A 155 -0.65 13.72 -4.06
C ILE A 155 0.02 12.36 -4.35
N CYS A 156 0.79 12.26 -5.44
CA CYS A 156 1.45 11.03 -5.88
C CYS A 156 2.57 10.62 -4.91
N SER A 157 2.51 9.38 -4.42
CA SER A 157 3.54 8.82 -3.54
C SER A 157 4.81 8.35 -4.24
N GLY A 158 4.84 8.37 -5.57
CA GLY A 158 5.97 7.90 -6.37
C GLY A 158 6.29 6.41 -6.22
N CYS A 159 5.36 5.59 -5.71
CA CYS A 159 5.64 4.18 -5.37
C CYS A 159 5.91 3.24 -6.57
N GLY A 160 5.54 3.64 -7.78
CA GLY A 160 5.74 2.84 -9.00
C GLY A 160 4.60 1.89 -9.37
N LEU A 161 3.62 1.64 -8.47
CA LEU A 161 2.63 0.58 -8.69
C LEU A 161 1.81 0.76 -9.98
N CYS A 162 1.46 2.00 -10.33
CA CYS A 162 0.71 2.28 -11.56
C CYS A 162 1.49 1.92 -12.83
N ALA A 163 2.80 2.13 -12.86
CA ALA A 163 3.67 1.70 -13.96
C ALA A 163 3.80 0.17 -13.97
N GLY A 164 3.97 -0.43 -12.79
CA GLY A 164 4.11 -1.88 -12.63
C GLY A 164 2.86 -2.72 -12.91
N VAL A 165 1.72 -2.10 -13.23
CA VAL A 165 0.48 -2.79 -13.63
C VAL A 165 -0.09 -2.31 -14.96
N CYS A 166 0.57 -1.35 -15.62
CA CYS A 166 0.04 -0.78 -16.86
C CYS A 166 0.11 -1.81 -17.98
N PRO A 167 -1.01 -2.17 -18.64
CA PRO A 167 -1.00 -3.20 -19.67
C PRO A 167 -0.30 -2.75 -20.97
N VAL A 168 -0.21 -1.44 -21.19
CA VAL A 168 0.38 -0.82 -22.40
C VAL A 168 1.65 -0.02 -22.11
N ASN A 169 2.22 -0.19 -20.91
CA ASN A 169 3.48 0.41 -20.48
C ASN A 169 3.63 1.94 -20.74
N CYS A 170 2.55 2.72 -20.56
CA CYS A 170 2.53 4.16 -20.87
C CYS A 170 2.87 5.08 -19.69
N LEU A 171 3.41 4.53 -18.59
CA LEU A 171 3.65 5.25 -17.34
C LEU A 171 5.12 5.16 -16.92
N ASN A 172 5.72 6.31 -16.63
CA ASN A 172 7.07 6.37 -16.06
C ASN A 172 7.06 7.14 -14.74
N ILE A 173 7.76 6.62 -13.73
CA ILE A 173 7.96 7.31 -12.45
C ILE A 173 9.45 7.64 -12.30
N TYR A 174 9.77 8.92 -12.31
CA TYR A 174 11.13 9.41 -12.15
C TYR A 174 11.22 10.32 -10.94
N ASN A 175 12.12 9.99 -10.01
CA ASN A 175 12.32 10.77 -8.77
C ASN A 175 10.99 11.00 -7.99
N GLY A 176 10.11 10.00 -8.08
CA GLY A 176 8.77 9.97 -7.53
C GLY A 176 7.76 10.94 -8.11
N PHE A 177 8.04 11.50 -9.28
CA PHE A 177 7.06 12.20 -10.12
C PHE A 177 6.64 11.29 -11.27
N GLY A 178 5.34 11.20 -11.50
CA GLY A 178 4.79 10.37 -12.57
C GLY A 178 4.56 11.15 -13.85
N LYS A 179 4.86 10.52 -14.99
CA LYS A 179 4.51 10.99 -16.32
C LYS A 179 3.68 9.92 -17.02
N LEU A 180 2.58 10.35 -17.64
CA LEU A 180 1.72 9.52 -18.48
C LEU A 180 1.98 9.90 -19.94
N ASP A 181 2.17 8.90 -20.79
CA ASP A 181 2.07 9.05 -22.24
C ASP A 181 0.58 8.91 -22.63
N GLU A 182 -0.03 10.01 -23.03
CA GLU A 182 -1.46 10.08 -23.32
C GLU A 182 -1.81 9.46 -24.68
N ASP A 183 -0.87 9.42 -25.61
CA ASP A 183 -1.08 8.86 -26.95
C ASP A 183 -1.11 7.33 -26.91
N VAL A 184 -0.40 6.73 -25.95
CA VAL A 184 -0.40 5.26 -25.70
C VAL A 184 -1.49 4.87 -24.69
N CYS A 185 -1.99 5.78 -23.87
CA CYS A 185 -2.92 5.45 -22.79
C CYS A 185 -4.30 5.01 -23.30
N ILE A 186 -4.63 3.73 -23.10
CA ILE A 186 -5.95 3.16 -23.41
C ILE A 186 -7.05 3.51 -22.37
N LYS A 187 -6.74 4.36 -21.39
CA LYS A 187 -7.65 4.84 -20.33
C LYS A 187 -8.39 3.71 -19.55
N CYS A 188 -7.81 2.52 -19.45
CA CYS A 188 -8.42 1.36 -18.77
C CYS A 188 -8.62 1.53 -17.24
N GLY A 189 -7.96 2.52 -16.62
CA GLY A 189 -8.13 2.86 -15.21
C GLY A 189 -7.55 1.87 -14.19
N MET A 190 -6.86 0.81 -14.63
CA MET A 190 -6.20 -0.16 -13.74
C MET A 190 -5.21 0.53 -12.78
N CYS A 191 -4.46 1.51 -13.27
CA CYS A 191 -3.53 2.30 -12.47
C CYS A 191 -4.21 3.10 -11.35
N TYR A 192 -5.40 3.65 -11.60
CA TYR A 192 -6.18 4.42 -10.63
C TYR A 192 -6.80 3.51 -9.57
N PHE A 193 -7.27 2.34 -10.01
CA PHE A 193 -7.83 1.30 -9.18
C PHE A 193 -6.86 0.80 -8.10
N VAL A 194 -5.58 0.59 -8.45
CA VAL A 194 -4.56 0.09 -7.51
C VAL A 194 -3.91 1.19 -6.68
N CYS A 195 -4.04 2.46 -7.09
CA CYS A 195 -3.36 3.57 -6.44
C CYS A 195 -3.90 3.80 -5.01
N PRO A 196 -3.03 3.91 -3.98
CA PRO A 196 -3.47 4.19 -2.60
C PRO A 196 -3.82 5.66 -2.35
N ARG A 197 -3.64 6.52 -3.35
CA ARG A 197 -3.91 7.97 -3.30
C ARG A 197 -5.20 8.36 -4.02
N THR A 198 -6.02 7.37 -4.40
CA THR A 198 -7.36 7.57 -4.93
C THR A 198 -8.36 7.39 -3.80
N TYR A 199 -9.10 6.28 -3.78
CA TYR A 199 -9.85 5.81 -2.62
C TYR A 199 -9.07 4.69 -1.91
N LEU A 200 -9.08 4.64 -0.59
CA LEU A 200 -8.39 3.62 0.18
C LEU A 200 -9.33 3.09 1.26
N PRO A 201 -9.81 1.84 1.18
CA PRO A 201 -10.83 1.34 2.09
C PRO A 201 -10.22 0.95 3.45
N ILE A 202 -9.95 1.91 4.34
CA ILE A 202 -9.20 1.70 5.59
C ILE A 202 -9.80 0.59 6.46
N ASP A 203 -11.13 0.60 6.65
CA ASP A 203 -11.81 -0.44 7.43
C ASP A 203 -11.55 -1.84 6.84
N ILE A 204 -11.60 -1.98 5.52
CA ILE A 204 -11.40 -3.27 4.83
C ILE A 204 -9.92 -3.69 4.86
N LEU A 205 -8.99 -2.74 4.78
CA LEU A 205 -7.56 -3.02 4.98
C LEU A 205 -7.33 -3.64 6.36
N ASN A 206 -7.88 -3.03 7.41
CA ASN A 206 -7.75 -3.52 8.78
C ASN A 206 -8.39 -4.90 8.96
N MET A 207 -9.63 -5.07 8.48
CA MET A 207 -10.32 -6.38 8.49
C MET A 207 -9.54 -7.47 7.75
N THR A 208 -8.89 -7.12 6.64
CA THR A 208 -8.10 -8.06 5.86
C THR A 208 -6.83 -8.48 6.59
N GLN A 209 -6.18 -7.54 7.29
CA GLN A 209 -4.98 -7.80 8.08
C GLN A 209 -5.28 -8.65 9.32
N GLU A 210 -6.35 -8.34 10.05
CA GLU A 210 -6.81 -9.08 11.24
C GLU A 210 -7.45 -10.44 10.89
N ASN A 211 -7.77 -10.65 9.61
CA ASN A 211 -8.66 -11.72 9.18
C ASN A 211 -10.04 -11.70 9.89
N SER A 212 -10.61 -10.50 10.05
CA SER A 212 -11.86 -10.26 10.78
C SER A 212 -13.05 -10.03 9.84
N SER A 213 -14.24 -10.40 10.30
CA SER A 213 -15.54 -10.08 9.68
C SER A 213 -16.22 -8.84 10.29
N GLU A 214 -15.57 -8.19 11.26
CA GLU A 214 -16.10 -7.04 12.00
C GLU A 214 -15.27 -5.77 11.75
N ILE A 215 -15.96 -4.63 11.65
CA ILE A 215 -15.33 -3.31 11.58
C ILE A 215 -15.01 -2.86 13.01
N LYS A 216 -13.72 -2.85 13.36
CA LYS A 216 -13.22 -2.47 14.68
C LYS A 216 -12.42 -1.18 14.62
N SER A 217 -12.35 -0.47 15.74
CA SER A 217 -11.36 0.59 15.89
C SER A 217 -9.97 -0.05 16.01
N VAL A 218 -8.98 0.57 15.37
CA VAL A 218 -7.59 0.11 15.41
C VAL A 218 -6.71 1.12 16.15
N SER A 219 -5.60 0.63 16.68
CA SER A 219 -4.61 1.47 17.36
C SER A 219 -4.01 2.53 16.41
N THR A 220 -3.30 3.51 16.96
CA THR A 220 -2.61 4.53 16.16
C THR A 220 -1.48 3.96 15.28
N ILE A 221 -1.05 2.71 15.53
CA ILE A 221 -0.03 1.99 14.76
C ILE A 221 -0.63 0.84 13.91
N GLY A 222 -1.95 0.86 13.72
CA GLY A 222 -2.73 -0.14 12.98
C GLY A 222 -3.00 -1.42 13.75
N HIS A 223 -3.57 -2.41 13.08
CA HIS A 223 -3.71 -3.77 13.60
C HIS A 223 -2.34 -4.46 13.73
N TYR A 224 -2.16 -5.21 14.82
CA TYR A 224 -1.02 -6.10 15.02
C TYR A 224 -1.36 -7.25 15.98
N ILE A 225 -0.60 -8.33 15.88
CA ILE A 225 -0.67 -9.52 16.74
C ILE A 225 0.30 -9.34 17.91
N GLU A 226 1.58 -9.10 17.60
CA GLU A 226 2.67 -9.00 18.58
C GLU A 226 3.70 -7.94 18.15
N VAL A 227 4.45 -7.40 19.11
CA VAL A 227 5.53 -6.44 18.84
C VAL A 227 6.78 -6.77 19.65
N TYR A 228 7.92 -6.75 18.96
CA TYR A 228 9.23 -7.09 19.48
C TYR A 228 10.25 -5.99 19.22
N SER A 229 11.36 -6.06 19.95
CA SER A 229 12.62 -5.42 19.58
C SER A 229 13.59 -6.52 19.18
N ALA A 230 14.15 -6.46 17.98
CA ALA A 230 15.06 -7.48 17.47
C ALA A 230 16.27 -6.92 16.72
N ARG A 231 17.34 -7.70 16.66
CA ARG A 231 18.50 -7.47 15.78
C ARG A 231 19.01 -8.77 15.17
N THR A 232 19.64 -8.67 14.01
CA THR A 232 20.23 -9.81 13.30
C THR A 232 21.42 -10.39 14.04
N LYS A 233 21.59 -11.70 13.92
CA LYS A 233 22.82 -12.44 14.29
C LYS A 233 23.71 -12.73 13.08
N ILE A 234 23.25 -12.43 11.87
CA ILE A 234 24.01 -12.68 10.64
C ILE A 234 25.07 -11.60 10.49
N GLU A 235 26.34 -11.98 10.62
CA GLU A 235 27.47 -11.04 10.68
C GLU A 235 27.57 -10.13 9.44
N SER A 236 27.38 -10.68 8.24
CA SER A 236 27.44 -9.91 6.99
C SER A 236 26.37 -8.82 6.93
N ILE A 237 25.18 -9.06 7.49
CA ILE A 237 24.10 -8.08 7.58
C ILE A 237 24.37 -7.07 8.71
N ALA A 238 24.80 -7.55 9.88
CA ALA A 238 25.05 -6.72 11.06
C ALA A 238 26.09 -5.61 10.78
N LYS A 239 27.08 -5.88 9.92
CA LYS A 239 28.13 -4.92 9.55
C LYS A 239 27.63 -3.72 8.74
N VAL A 240 26.53 -3.86 7.99
CA VAL A 240 26.11 -2.87 6.99
C VAL A 240 24.67 -2.37 7.18
N CYS A 241 23.88 -2.99 8.06
CA CYS A 241 22.49 -2.61 8.25
C CYS A 241 22.34 -1.19 8.84
N GLN A 242 21.20 -0.55 8.54
CA GLN A 242 20.88 0.77 9.08
C GLN A 242 20.77 0.74 10.62
N ASP A 243 19.98 -0.23 11.10
CA ASP A 243 19.59 -0.42 12.50
C ASP A 243 19.86 -1.88 12.93
N GLY A 244 18.82 -2.69 13.15
CA GLY A 244 18.92 -4.09 13.58
C GLY A 244 18.96 -5.13 12.45
N GLY A 245 18.87 -4.73 11.18
CA GLY A 245 19.04 -5.65 10.03
C GLY A 245 17.92 -6.68 9.84
N ILE A 246 16.75 -6.49 10.46
CA ILE A 246 15.67 -7.49 10.42
C ILE A 246 15.08 -7.67 9.02
N THR A 247 14.90 -6.58 8.25
CA THR A 247 14.39 -6.66 6.87
C THR A 247 15.25 -7.57 5.99
N SER A 248 16.58 -7.37 6.04
CA SER A 248 17.54 -8.19 5.30
C SER A 248 17.56 -9.63 5.82
N THR A 249 17.39 -9.83 7.12
CA THR A 249 17.33 -11.18 7.74
C THR A 249 16.08 -11.94 7.32
N CYS A 250 14.92 -11.26 7.21
CA CYS A 250 13.70 -11.84 6.64
C CYS A 250 13.95 -12.35 5.21
N LEU A 251 14.53 -11.53 4.34
CA LEU A 251 14.83 -11.95 2.97
C LEU A 251 15.83 -13.10 2.93
N HIS A 252 16.88 -13.04 3.75
CA HIS A 252 17.87 -14.11 3.85
C HIS A 252 17.21 -15.44 4.17
N TYR A 253 16.37 -15.49 5.21
CA TYR A 253 15.63 -16.68 5.59
C TYR A 253 14.67 -17.18 4.50
N LEU A 254 13.94 -16.27 3.85
CA LEU A 254 12.99 -16.63 2.80
C LEU A 254 13.67 -17.25 1.57
N PHE A 255 14.85 -16.75 1.19
CA PHE A 255 15.67 -17.38 0.14
C PHE A 255 16.24 -18.73 0.61
N ASP A 256 16.80 -18.78 1.82
CA ASP A 256 17.43 -20.00 2.37
C ASP A 256 16.45 -21.18 2.47
N THR A 257 15.19 -20.87 2.78
CA THR A 257 14.10 -21.85 2.88
C THR A 257 13.29 -22.02 1.59
N ASN A 258 13.70 -21.41 0.47
CA ASN A 258 13.02 -21.47 -0.83
C ASN A 258 11.53 -21.05 -0.81
N GLN A 259 11.17 -20.13 0.10
CA GLN A 259 9.82 -19.58 0.22
C GLN A 259 9.55 -18.46 -0.78
N ILE A 260 10.61 -17.86 -1.30
CA ILE A 260 10.56 -16.87 -2.39
C ILE A 260 11.57 -17.23 -3.47
N ASP A 261 11.27 -16.83 -4.70
CA ASP A 261 12.17 -16.92 -5.84
C ASP A 261 12.85 -15.57 -6.10
N LEU A 262 12.15 -14.47 -5.80
CA LEU A 262 12.62 -13.10 -6.01
C LEU A 262 12.17 -12.19 -4.85
N ALA A 263 12.86 -11.05 -4.68
CA ALA A 263 12.36 -9.95 -3.87
C ALA A 263 12.52 -8.60 -4.57
N LEU A 264 11.66 -7.63 -4.25
CA LEU A 264 11.81 -6.23 -4.67
C LEU A 264 12.32 -5.38 -3.51
N GLY A 265 13.26 -4.49 -3.83
CA GLY A 265 13.80 -3.52 -2.88
C GLY A 265 14.37 -2.28 -3.58
N ALA A 266 15.20 -1.54 -2.85
CA ALA A 266 15.88 -0.35 -3.35
C ALA A 266 17.38 -0.50 -3.14
N LYS A 267 18.17 -0.30 -4.19
CA LYS A 267 19.64 -0.20 -4.11
C LYS A 267 20.09 1.22 -4.43
N MET A 268 21.37 1.50 -4.21
CA MET A 268 21.99 2.70 -4.76
C MET A 268 22.14 2.56 -6.27
N SER A 269 21.79 3.61 -7.04
CA SER A 269 22.10 3.68 -8.47
C SER A 269 23.56 4.10 -8.69
N GLY A 270 23.98 4.22 -9.96
CA GLY A 270 25.27 4.83 -10.31
C GLY A 270 25.38 6.32 -9.91
N THR A 271 24.26 6.99 -9.66
CA THR A 271 24.21 8.35 -9.13
C THR A 271 24.23 8.31 -7.59
N PRO A 272 25.25 8.87 -6.92
CA PRO A 272 25.38 8.83 -5.46
C PRO A 272 24.12 9.30 -4.74
N TRP A 273 23.65 8.52 -3.77
CA TRP A 273 22.44 8.77 -2.96
C TRP A 273 21.12 8.85 -3.72
N ARG A 274 21.10 8.53 -5.01
CA ARG A 274 19.87 8.31 -5.75
C ARG A 274 19.55 6.82 -5.78
N PRO A 275 18.47 6.35 -5.13
CA PRO A 275 18.09 4.96 -5.18
C PRO A 275 17.49 4.58 -6.53
N GLU A 276 17.54 3.30 -6.85
CA GLU A 276 16.80 2.69 -7.95
C GLU A 276 16.18 1.34 -7.51
N PRO A 277 15.09 0.89 -8.16
CA PRO A 277 14.54 -0.44 -7.92
C PRO A 277 15.57 -1.54 -8.21
N ILE A 278 15.53 -2.61 -7.42
CA ILE A 278 16.28 -3.84 -7.67
C ILE A 278 15.35 -5.04 -7.53
N VAL A 279 15.50 -5.97 -8.48
CA VAL A 279 15.02 -7.35 -8.37
C VAL A 279 16.14 -8.17 -7.74
N ILE A 280 15.97 -8.51 -6.46
CA ILE A 280 16.88 -9.31 -5.65
C ILE A 280 16.63 -10.77 -6.04
N GLN A 281 17.66 -11.46 -6.51
CA GLN A 281 17.56 -12.84 -7.02
C GLN A 281 18.17 -13.86 -6.05
N ASN A 282 19.01 -13.42 -5.12
CA ASN A 282 19.72 -14.28 -4.21
C ASN A 282 20.11 -13.55 -2.91
N LYS A 283 20.77 -14.26 -2.00
CA LYS A 283 21.20 -13.73 -0.69
C LYS A 283 22.27 -12.64 -0.79
N ASP A 284 23.13 -12.67 -1.81
CA ASP A 284 24.21 -11.69 -1.97
C ASP A 284 23.65 -10.32 -2.41
N ASP A 285 22.63 -10.33 -3.27
CA ASP A 285 21.92 -9.12 -3.70
C ASP A 285 21.29 -8.34 -2.53
N ILE A 286 20.97 -9.01 -1.42
CA ILE A 286 20.37 -8.37 -0.23
C ILE A 286 21.28 -7.26 0.29
N LEU A 287 22.60 -7.46 0.28
CA LEU A 287 23.56 -6.50 0.82
C LEU A 287 23.58 -5.19 0.03
N LEU A 288 23.25 -5.24 -1.27
CA LEU A 288 23.14 -4.06 -2.14
C LEU A 288 22.01 -3.11 -1.73
N THR A 289 21.05 -3.61 -0.94
CA THR A 289 19.86 -2.86 -0.51
C THR A 289 20.02 -2.18 0.84
N THR A 290 21.10 -2.48 1.56
CA THR A 290 21.28 -2.07 2.96
C THR A 290 21.53 -0.56 3.09
N GLY A 291 21.24 -0.03 4.28
CA GLY A 291 21.27 1.41 4.56
C GLY A 291 20.06 2.15 3.99
N THR A 292 19.50 3.06 4.78
CA THR A 292 18.33 3.85 4.37
C THR A 292 18.75 4.94 3.39
N LYS A 293 18.06 5.02 2.25
CA LYS A 293 18.13 6.18 1.34
C LYS A 293 16.84 6.96 1.55
N TYR A 294 16.91 8.17 2.11
CA TYR A 294 15.72 9.00 2.37
C TYR A 294 15.12 9.66 1.10
N VAL A 295 15.53 9.19 -0.07
CA VAL A 295 15.06 9.65 -1.38
C VAL A 295 14.00 8.70 -1.91
N ASN A 296 12.99 9.21 -2.61
CA ASN A 296 11.95 8.38 -3.21
C ASN A 296 12.53 7.33 -4.16
N ASN A 297 11.97 6.12 -4.12
CA ASN A 297 12.26 5.04 -5.06
C ASN A 297 10.96 4.41 -5.59
N PRO A 298 10.74 4.28 -6.91
CA PRO A 298 9.55 3.66 -7.48
C PRO A 298 9.65 2.14 -7.51
N THR A 299 9.90 1.50 -6.37
CA THR A 299 10.19 0.05 -6.26
C THR A 299 9.20 -0.84 -7.02
N LEU A 300 7.92 -0.47 -7.07
CA LEU A 300 6.87 -1.28 -7.70
C LEU A 300 6.79 -1.12 -9.23
N SER A 301 7.56 -0.23 -9.85
CA SER A 301 7.47 0.01 -11.31
C SER A 301 7.92 -1.17 -12.16
N VAL A 302 8.79 -2.02 -11.61
CA VAL A 302 9.38 -3.18 -12.31
C VAL A 302 8.50 -4.43 -12.26
N LEU A 303 7.33 -4.37 -11.61
CA LEU A 303 6.45 -5.54 -11.43
C LEU A 303 6.03 -6.18 -12.76
N ASN A 304 5.78 -5.37 -13.79
CA ASN A 304 5.38 -5.87 -15.11
C ASN A 304 6.49 -6.67 -15.80
N ASP A 305 7.75 -6.32 -15.57
CA ASP A 305 8.90 -7.02 -16.16
C ASP A 305 9.00 -8.47 -15.65
N LEU A 306 8.41 -8.74 -14.49
CA LEU A 306 8.38 -10.05 -13.85
C LEU A 306 7.25 -10.96 -14.36
N ASN A 307 6.32 -10.46 -15.18
CA ASN A 307 5.13 -11.22 -15.61
C ASN A 307 5.41 -12.43 -16.51
N LYS A 308 6.63 -12.53 -17.05
CA LYS A 308 7.00 -13.58 -18.01
C LYS A 308 6.96 -14.97 -17.38
N ASN A 309 7.33 -15.09 -16.11
CA ASN A 309 7.39 -16.35 -15.39
C ASN A 309 6.67 -16.23 -14.04
N PRO A 310 5.84 -17.22 -13.65
CA PRO A 310 5.31 -17.26 -12.29
C PRO A 310 6.45 -17.34 -11.27
N THR A 311 6.45 -16.43 -10.31
CA THR A 311 7.42 -16.40 -9.21
C THR A 311 6.73 -16.25 -7.86
N LYS A 312 7.43 -16.60 -6.78
CA LYS A 312 7.07 -16.25 -5.40
C LYS A 312 7.85 -15.00 -5.02
N LEU A 313 7.15 -13.88 -4.90
CA LEU A 313 7.77 -12.56 -4.71
C LEU A 313 7.60 -12.06 -3.27
N ALA A 314 8.70 -11.63 -2.65
CA ALA A 314 8.66 -10.73 -1.51
C ALA A 314 8.78 -9.26 -1.97
N VAL A 315 8.12 -8.34 -1.29
CA VAL A 315 8.29 -6.91 -1.52
C VAL A 315 8.70 -6.23 -0.23
N VAL A 316 9.85 -5.55 -0.24
CA VAL A 316 10.26 -4.62 0.81
C VAL A 316 9.88 -3.21 0.40
N GLY A 317 9.14 -2.50 1.24
CA GLY A 317 8.72 -1.14 0.90
C GLY A 317 8.12 -0.34 2.04
N VAL A 318 7.94 0.95 1.78
CA VAL A 318 7.35 1.93 2.71
C VAL A 318 5.81 1.83 2.73
N PRO A 319 5.11 2.52 3.65
CA PRO A 319 3.67 2.33 3.86
C PRO A 319 2.80 2.49 2.61
N CYS A 320 3.07 3.48 1.76
CA CYS A 320 2.28 3.71 0.55
C CYS A 320 2.37 2.54 -0.45
N MET A 321 3.50 1.83 -0.50
CA MET A 321 3.64 0.61 -1.31
C MET A 321 2.76 -0.50 -0.74
N MET A 322 2.85 -0.74 0.57
CA MET A 322 2.07 -1.77 1.26
C MET A 322 0.57 -1.54 1.12
N GLN A 323 0.12 -0.28 1.23
CA GLN A 323 -1.28 0.12 1.01
C GLN A 323 -1.76 -0.22 -0.39
N GLY A 324 -0.98 0.13 -1.43
CA GLY A 324 -1.34 -0.18 -2.83
C GLY A 324 -1.41 -1.68 -3.09
N LEU A 325 -0.45 -2.45 -2.56
CA LEU A 325 -0.42 -3.91 -2.69
C LEU A 325 -1.62 -4.58 -2.00
N LEU A 326 -1.92 -4.20 -0.75
CA LEU A 326 -3.07 -4.77 -0.03
C LEU A 326 -4.41 -4.33 -0.65
N LYS A 327 -4.54 -3.06 -1.06
CA LYS A 327 -5.71 -2.57 -1.80
C LYS A 327 -5.95 -3.42 -3.04
N SER A 328 -4.90 -3.68 -3.81
CA SER A 328 -5.00 -4.52 -5.02
C SER A 328 -5.42 -5.95 -4.71
N LYS A 329 -4.95 -6.53 -3.60
CA LYS A 329 -5.37 -7.86 -3.13
C LYS A 329 -6.84 -7.89 -2.66
N ILE A 330 -7.35 -6.83 -2.06
CA ILE A 330 -8.76 -6.75 -1.62
C ILE A 330 -9.69 -6.75 -2.82
N TYR A 331 -9.37 -5.93 -3.82
CA TYR A 331 -10.22 -5.83 -5.00
C TYR A 331 -10.02 -7.00 -5.97
N ASN A 332 -8.80 -7.52 -6.06
CA ASN A 332 -8.39 -8.71 -6.80
C ASN A 332 -9.01 -8.86 -8.19
N ILE A 333 -8.58 -8.00 -9.12
CA ILE A 333 -8.90 -8.17 -10.54
C ILE A 333 -7.89 -9.07 -11.28
N ASP A 334 -7.13 -9.90 -10.54
CA ASP A 334 -6.21 -10.90 -11.09
C ASP A 334 -5.13 -10.34 -12.03
N ILE A 335 -4.61 -9.14 -11.72
CA ILE A 335 -3.45 -8.55 -12.41
C ILE A 335 -2.25 -9.50 -12.25
N PRO A 336 -1.66 -10.01 -13.35
CA PRO A 336 -0.59 -11.02 -13.29
C PRO A 336 0.55 -10.65 -12.33
N ALA A 337 1.00 -9.39 -12.42
CA ALA A 337 2.16 -8.88 -11.67
C ALA A 337 1.97 -8.87 -10.15
N LEU A 338 0.72 -8.89 -9.68
CA LEU A 338 0.38 -8.80 -8.25
C LEU A 338 0.12 -10.17 -7.62
N ASN A 339 -0.26 -11.17 -8.41
CA ASN A 339 -0.60 -12.51 -7.93
C ASN A 339 0.60 -13.32 -7.41
N GLN A 340 1.81 -12.92 -7.83
CA GLN A 340 3.08 -13.51 -7.41
C GLN A 340 3.51 -13.07 -5.99
N ILE A 341 2.94 -11.99 -5.44
CA ILE A 341 3.36 -11.45 -4.14
C ILE A 341 2.92 -12.37 -3.00
N LYS A 342 3.90 -12.93 -2.29
CA LYS A 342 3.71 -13.80 -1.12
C LYS A 342 3.97 -13.10 0.20
N PHE A 343 4.95 -12.19 0.24
CA PHE A 343 5.36 -11.50 1.45
C PHE A 343 5.41 -9.99 1.24
N ARG A 344 4.78 -9.24 2.15
CA ARG A 344 4.84 -7.77 2.21
C ARG A 344 5.61 -7.38 3.46
N ILE A 345 6.86 -6.95 3.29
CA ILE A 345 7.75 -6.53 4.37
C ILE A 345 7.77 -5.01 4.40
N GLY A 346 7.06 -4.44 5.37
CA GLY A 346 6.90 -3.00 5.51
C GLY A 346 8.03 -2.37 6.31
N ILE A 347 8.52 -1.22 5.87
CA ILE A 347 9.42 -0.39 6.69
C ILE A 347 8.70 0.85 7.22
N PHE A 348 9.05 1.31 8.42
CA PHE A 348 8.48 2.55 8.95
C PHE A 348 8.93 3.74 8.10
N CYS A 349 8.06 4.71 7.90
CA CYS A 349 8.36 5.90 7.10
C CYS A 349 7.63 7.11 7.65
N MET A 350 8.35 8.16 8.03
CA MET A 350 7.75 9.45 8.38
C MET A 350 7.49 10.27 7.13
N GLU A 351 8.57 10.57 6.39
CA GLU A 351 8.59 11.39 5.19
C GLU A 351 9.70 10.92 4.25
N SER A 352 9.68 11.39 3.01
CA SER A 352 10.67 11.10 1.97
C SER A 352 10.97 12.39 1.20
N PHE A 353 12.16 12.46 0.61
CA PHE A 353 12.65 13.60 -0.14
C PHE A 353 12.76 13.27 -1.64
N SER A 354 12.72 14.29 -2.51
CA SER A 354 13.24 14.14 -3.86
C SER A 354 14.77 14.11 -3.82
N TYR A 355 15.41 13.66 -4.90
CA TYR A 355 16.86 13.68 -4.99
C TYR A 355 17.43 15.11 -4.87
N GLU A 356 16.79 16.09 -5.50
CA GLU A 356 17.17 17.51 -5.43
C GLU A 356 16.99 18.07 -4.01
N SER A 357 15.92 17.70 -3.31
CA SER A 357 15.75 18.04 -1.89
C SER A 357 16.86 17.44 -1.03
N PHE A 358 17.29 16.21 -1.31
CA PHE A 358 18.41 15.61 -0.60
C PHE A 358 19.75 16.32 -0.89
N LEU A 359 20.00 16.75 -2.13
CA LEU A 359 21.16 17.58 -2.46
C LEU A 359 21.13 18.91 -1.69
N LYS A 360 19.97 19.55 -1.55
CA LYS A 360 19.82 20.76 -0.71
C LYS A 360 20.13 20.49 0.76
N ILE A 361 19.77 19.32 1.30
CA ILE A 361 20.16 18.94 2.67
C ILE A 361 21.70 18.82 2.77
N CYS A 362 22.36 18.24 1.75
CA CYS A 362 23.82 18.18 1.69
C CYS A 362 24.45 19.58 1.62
N GLU A 363 23.86 20.51 0.86
CA GLU A 363 24.30 21.91 0.80
C GLU A 363 24.18 22.62 2.16
N VAL A 364 23.06 22.45 2.87
CA VAL A 364 22.86 22.99 4.23
C VAL A 364 23.94 22.48 5.18
N LEU A 365 24.30 21.20 5.06
CA LEU A 365 25.33 20.55 5.86
C LEU A 365 26.75 20.75 5.32
N LYS A 366 26.92 21.48 4.21
CA LYS A 366 28.20 21.77 3.55
C LYS A 366 29.02 20.52 3.23
N VAL A 367 28.35 19.48 2.74
CA VAL A 367 28.97 18.19 2.37
C VAL A 367 28.71 17.84 0.92
N ASN A 368 29.70 17.30 0.23
CA ASN A 368 29.50 16.76 -1.11
C ASN A 368 28.75 15.43 -1.02
N VAL A 369 27.73 15.24 -1.84
CA VAL A 369 26.95 13.98 -1.88
C VAL A 369 27.82 12.73 -2.08
N LYS A 370 28.96 12.86 -2.77
CA LYS A 370 29.92 11.75 -2.97
C LYS A 370 30.64 11.31 -1.70
N ASP A 371 30.75 12.21 -0.72
CA ASP A 371 31.43 11.96 0.54
C ASP A 371 30.49 11.41 1.61
N VAL A 372 29.19 11.34 1.34
CA VAL A 372 28.18 10.80 2.26
C VAL A 372 28.28 9.27 2.27
N ARG A 373 28.47 8.71 3.48
CA ARG A 373 28.57 7.26 3.75
C ARG A 373 27.28 6.67 4.30
N LYS A 374 26.63 7.37 5.22
CA LYS A 374 25.37 6.95 5.87
C LYS A 374 24.50 8.17 6.17
N THR A 375 23.19 8.01 6.07
CA THR A 375 22.20 8.99 6.56
C THR A 375 21.36 8.39 7.66
N ASP A 376 20.91 9.19 8.62
CA ASP A 376 19.97 8.74 9.65
C ASP A 376 19.01 9.87 10.08
N ILE A 377 17.84 9.51 10.59
CA ILE A 377 16.91 10.46 11.22
C ILE A 377 16.60 9.96 12.62
N ASN A 378 17.12 10.68 13.61
CA ASN A 378 16.99 10.29 15.01
C ASN A 378 16.90 11.52 15.91
N LYS A 379 16.21 11.41 17.06
CA LYS A 379 16.09 12.49 18.06
C LYS A 379 15.76 13.88 17.48
N GLY A 380 14.96 13.93 16.41
CA GLY A 380 14.54 15.19 15.76
C GLY A 380 15.62 15.87 14.92
N LYS A 381 16.70 15.17 14.56
CA LYS A 381 17.76 15.64 13.66
C LYS A 381 17.94 14.68 12.48
N PHE A 382 18.38 15.23 11.36
CA PHE A 382 18.93 14.49 10.23
C PHE A 382 20.45 14.42 10.38
N PHE A 383 21.01 13.24 10.20
CA PHE A 383 22.44 12.95 10.32
C PHE A 383 23.01 12.57 8.96
N ILE A 384 24.19 13.09 8.64
CA ILE A 384 25.07 12.62 7.58
C ILE A 384 26.38 12.18 8.21
N TYR A 385 26.75 10.93 7.97
CA TYR A 385 28.08 10.41 8.28
C TYR A 385 28.90 10.38 7.01
N THR A 386 30.10 10.93 7.03
CA THR A 386 30.97 11.03 5.84
C THR A 386 31.93 9.84 5.73
N ASN A 387 32.57 9.70 4.57
CA ASN A 387 33.65 8.74 4.34
C ASN A 387 34.90 9.06 5.19
N SER A 388 35.13 10.34 5.53
CA SER A 388 36.20 10.78 6.44
C SER A 388 35.91 10.45 7.91
N GLY A 389 34.67 10.10 8.26
CA GLY A 389 34.25 9.77 9.62
C GLY A 389 33.55 10.89 10.38
N ASP A 390 33.30 12.04 9.73
CA ASP A 390 32.60 13.17 10.32
C ASP A 390 31.11 12.87 10.52
N GLU A 391 30.54 13.42 11.59
CA GLU A 391 29.10 13.40 11.88
C GLU A 391 28.54 14.82 11.74
N LEU A 392 27.71 15.03 10.72
CA LEU A 392 27.06 16.30 10.41
C LEU A 392 25.57 16.20 10.73
N THR A 393 25.01 17.23 11.37
CA THR A 393 23.60 17.19 11.82
C THR A 393 22.85 18.49 11.55
N VAL A 394 21.58 18.37 11.17
CA VAL A 394 20.64 19.49 11.02
C VAL A 394 19.30 19.15 11.70
N PRO A 395 18.68 20.05 12.47
CA PRO A 395 17.35 19.83 13.01
C PRO A 395 16.31 19.58 11.91
N ILE A 396 15.42 18.58 12.10
CA ILE A 396 14.40 18.21 11.10
C ILE A 396 13.50 19.40 10.75
N LYS A 397 13.18 20.25 11.74
CA LYS A 397 12.34 21.44 11.53
C LYS A 397 12.92 22.41 10.48
N GLU A 398 14.25 22.45 10.32
CA GLU A 398 14.90 23.33 9.35
C GLU A 398 14.79 22.77 7.92
N ILE A 399 14.66 21.46 7.76
CA ILE A 399 14.62 20.79 6.44
C ILE A 399 13.26 20.18 6.09
N THR A 400 12.27 20.18 7.00
CA THR A 400 10.93 19.62 6.75
C THR A 400 10.24 20.23 5.52
N HIS A 401 10.52 21.49 5.19
CA HIS A 401 9.99 22.14 3.99
C HIS A 401 10.54 21.56 2.67
N LEU A 402 11.61 20.76 2.74
CA LEU A 402 12.18 20.03 1.60
C LEU A 402 11.56 18.64 1.41
N ALA A 403 10.80 18.15 2.39
CA ALA A 403 10.10 16.88 2.28
C ALA A 403 9.02 16.96 1.19
N ARG A 404 8.68 15.81 0.61
CA ARG A 404 7.67 15.76 -0.44
C ARG A 404 6.28 16.05 0.13
N GLU A 405 5.54 16.93 -0.53
CA GLU A 405 4.18 17.34 -0.13
C GLU A 405 3.21 16.13 -0.02
N ASP A 406 3.37 15.10 -0.85
CA ASP A 406 2.54 13.89 -0.80
C ASP A 406 2.67 13.09 0.51
N CYS A 407 3.78 13.29 1.24
CA CYS A 407 3.97 12.66 2.55
C CYS A 407 3.08 13.32 3.63
N ASP A 408 2.70 14.58 3.45
CA ASP A 408 1.89 15.33 4.41
C ASP A 408 0.44 14.85 4.48
N ILE A 409 -0.05 14.21 3.42
CA ILE A 409 -1.37 13.57 3.37
C ILE A 409 -1.30 12.06 3.67
N CYS A 410 -0.15 11.53 4.10
CA CYS A 410 0.00 10.13 4.47
C CYS A 410 -0.22 9.95 5.97
N PHE A 411 -1.21 9.15 6.38
CA PHE A 411 -1.47 8.89 7.80
C PHE A 411 -0.59 7.79 8.40
N ASP A 412 -0.05 6.91 7.57
CA ASP A 412 0.56 5.64 7.98
C ASP A 412 2.06 5.79 8.23
N LEU A 413 2.48 5.58 9.47
CA LEU A 413 3.90 5.57 9.87
C LEU A 413 4.51 4.18 9.79
N THR A 414 3.74 3.15 10.17
CA THR A 414 4.28 1.85 10.55
C THR A 414 4.06 0.77 9.49
N SER A 415 3.63 1.14 8.28
CA SER A 415 3.31 0.20 7.20
C SER A 415 2.20 -0.76 7.61
N GLU A 416 1.01 -0.24 7.90
CA GLU A 416 -0.10 -0.97 8.50
C GLU A 416 -0.64 -2.11 7.62
N ALA A 417 -0.40 -2.01 6.31
CA ALA A 417 -0.82 -2.98 5.30
C ALA A 417 0.21 -4.09 4.99
N ALA A 418 1.31 -4.19 5.76
CA ALA A 418 2.34 -5.21 5.59
C ALA A 418 2.03 -6.50 6.36
N ASP A 419 2.69 -7.62 6.04
CA ASP A 419 2.61 -8.84 6.87
C ASP A 419 3.45 -8.71 8.14
N ILE A 420 4.61 -8.08 8.00
CA ILE A 420 5.54 -7.70 9.07
C ILE A 420 6.03 -6.28 8.83
N SER A 421 6.10 -5.46 9.87
CA SER A 421 6.59 -4.08 9.78
C SER A 421 7.78 -3.82 10.68
N ILE A 422 8.78 -3.12 10.15
CA ILE A 422 10.10 -3.01 10.76
C ILE A 422 10.54 -1.53 10.75
N GLY A 423 11.04 -1.03 11.87
CA GLY A 423 11.65 0.31 11.92
C GLY A 423 12.47 0.54 13.18
N SER A 424 13.07 1.72 13.31
CA SER A 424 13.95 2.05 14.44
C SER A 424 13.17 2.54 15.68
N ILE A 425 12.09 3.29 15.47
CA ILE A 425 11.34 3.97 16.54
C ILE A 425 10.73 2.94 17.51
N GLY A 426 11.07 3.07 18.79
CA GLY A 426 10.62 2.19 19.87
C GLY A 426 11.71 1.25 20.39
N SER A 427 12.78 1.07 19.63
CA SER A 427 13.93 0.22 19.98
C SER A 427 15.20 1.03 20.25
N PRO A 428 16.17 0.48 20.98
CA PRO A 428 17.49 1.09 21.14
C PRO A 428 18.28 1.10 19.82
N SER A 429 19.36 1.89 19.77
CA SER A 429 20.25 1.93 18.61
C SER A 429 20.80 0.53 18.27
N GLY A 430 20.88 0.20 16.98
CA GLY A 430 21.29 -1.13 16.50
C GLY A 430 20.22 -2.21 16.64
N TRP A 431 18.98 -1.84 16.98
CA TRP A 431 17.83 -2.74 17.05
C TRP A 431 16.66 -2.17 16.24
N ASN A 432 15.80 -3.05 15.75
CA ASN A 432 14.53 -2.67 15.14
C ASN A 432 13.35 -3.01 16.07
N THR A 433 12.35 -2.13 16.08
CA THR A 433 11.00 -2.51 16.48
C THR A 433 10.37 -3.29 15.33
N VAL A 434 9.80 -4.45 15.65
CA VAL A 434 9.20 -5.38 14.69
C VAL A 434 7.75 -5.61 15.11
N ILE A 435 6.81 -5.21 14.26
CA ILE A 435 5.37 -5.37 14.45
C ILE A 435 4.90 -6.52 13.56
N ILE A 436 4.38 -7.57 14.17
CA ILE A 436 3.81 -8.73 13.49
C ILE A 436 2.33 -8.43 13.23
N ARG A 437 1.90 -8.44 11.96
CA ARG A 437 0.54 -8.00 11.59
C ARG A 437 -0.38 -9.10 11.15
N THR A 438 0.15 -10.07 10.41
CA THR A 438 -0.64 -11.19 9.88
C THR A 438 -0.03 -12.51 10.31
N GLN A 439 -0.77 -13.61 10.12
CA GLN A 439 -0.24 -14.94 10.37
C GLN A 439 1.01 -15.23 9.51
N ILE A 440 1.05 -14.77 8.25
CA ILE A 440 2.24 -14.85 7.38
C ILE A 440 3.45 -14.17 8.04
N GLY A 441 3.26 -12.98 8.60
CA GLY A 441 4.32 -12.28 9.32
C GLY A 441 4.75 -13.01 10.59
N LYS A 442 3.81 -13.65 11.28
CA LYS A 442 4.08 -14.45 12.49
C LYS A 442 4.92 -15.68 12.15
N ASP A 443 4.52 -16.44 11.13
CA ASP A 443 5.25 -17.64 10.68
C ASP A 443 6.67 -17.28 10.20
N LEU A 444 6.80 -16.17 9.46
CA LEU A 444 8.11 -15.64 9.06
C LEU A 444 8.98 -15.30 10.27
N TYR A 445 8.45 -14.54 11.24
CA TYR A 445 9.23 -14.11 12.41
C TYR A 445 9.61 -15.28 13.32
N SER A 446 8.70 -16.24 13.54
CA SER A 446 8.99 -17.48 14.27
C SER A 446 10.12 -18.24 13.60
N GLY A 447 10.09 -18.37 12.26
CA GLY A 447 11.17 -18.99 11.50
C GLY A 447 12.54 -18.34 11.74
N LEU A 448 12.60 -17.01 11.90
CA LEU A 448 13.85 -16.32 12.24
C LEU A 448 14.38 -16.70 13.63
N ILE A 449 13.49 -16.87 14.61
CA ILE A 449 13.85 -17.26 15.99
C ILE A 449 14.28 -18.72 16.04
N GLU A 450 13.50 -19.61 15.43
CA GLU A 450 13.73 -21.06 15.43
C GLU A 450 15.05 -21.44 14.75
N ASN A 451 15.47 -20.68 13.74
CA ASN A 451 16.76 -20.86 13.04
C ASN A 451 17.90 -20.02 13.64
N ASP A 452 17.72 -19.45 14.83
CA ASP A 452 18.69 -18.63 15.55
C ASP A 452 19.29 -17.46 14.75
N LEU A 453 18.50 -16.86 13.84
CA LEU A 453 18.98 -15.80 12.94
C LEU A 453 18.91 -14.41 13.57
N ILE A 454 18.18 -14.25 14.67
CA ILE A 454 17.97 -12.97 15.35
C ILE A 454 18.08 -13.10 16.87
N GLU A 455 18.47 -12.01 17.51
CA GLU A 455 18.22 -11.76 18.92
C GLU A 455 16.90 -10.99 19.05
N SER A 456 16.00 -11.43 19.92
CA SER A 456 14.63 -10.90 20.04
C SER A 456 14.21 -10.75 21.50
N LYS A 457 13.50 -9.68 21.83
CA LYS A 457 12.82 -9.47 23.11
C LYS A 457 11.47 -8.79 22.91
N LYS A 458 10.52 -8.99 23.83
CA LYS A 458 9.22 -8.30 23.75
C LYS A 458 9.44 -6.79 23.85
N ILE A 459 8.67 -6.01 23.09
CA ILE A 459 8.87 -4.55 23.05
C ILE A 459 8.68 -3.87 24.41
N LYS A 460 7.86 -4.46 25.29
CA LYS A 460 7.65 -3.97 26.67
C LYS A 460 8.93 -3.97 27.51
N ASP A 461 9.89 -4.82 27.16
CA ASP A 461 11.19 -4.99 27.82
C ASP A 461 12.28 -4.14 27.13
N ALA A 462 11.91 -3.33 26.14
CA ALA A 462 12.80 -2.40 25.46
C ALA A 462 12.42 -0.94 25.77
N LYS A 463 13.43 -0.07 25.81
CA LYS A 463 13.25 1.39 25.88
C LYS A 463 13.70 2.01 24.55
N PRO A 464 13.01 3.03 24.03
CA PRO A 464 11.89 3.76 24.66
C PRO A 464 10.52 3.05 24.62
N GLY A 465 10.38 1.99 23.82
CA GLY A 465 9.18 1.15 23.74
C GLY A 465 8.02 1.75 22.94
N LEU A 466 6.87 1.08 22.99
CA LEU A 466 5.66 1.44 22.24
C LEU A 466 5.14 2.88 22.44
N PRO A 467 5.16 3.48 23.65
CA PRO A 467 4.57 4.82 23.84
C PRO A 467 5.18 5.90 22.94
N LEU A 468 6.49 5.82 22.65
CA LEU A 468 7.13 6.75 21.73
C LEU A 468 6.65 6.54 20.28
N LEU A 469 6.53 5.27 19.87
CA LEU A 469 6.06 4.91 18.54
C LEU A 469 4.61 5.37 18.32
N GLU A 470 3.73 5.09 19.27
CA GLU A 470 2.32 5.50 19.23
C GLU A 470 2.16 7.02 19.20
N LYS A 471 2.94 7.74 20.02
CA LYS A 471 2.98 9.22 20.00
C LYS A 471 3.39 9.75 18.63
N THR A 472 4.40 9.12 18.02
CA THR A 472 4.94 9.52 16.72
C THR A 472 3.94 9.24 15.60
N ALA A 473 3.30 8.06 15.62
CA ALA A 473 2.25 7.69 14.67
C ALA A 473 1.03 8.62 14.79
N LYS A 474 0.60 8.93 16.03
CA LYS A 474 -0.47 9.90 16.29
C LYS A 474 -0.14 11.29 15.74
N SER A 475 1.09 11.75 15.90
CA SER A 475 1.55 13.03 15.34
C SER A 475 1.42 13.04 13.81
N LYS A 476 1.86 11.97 13.13
CA LYS A 476 1.74 11.83 11.68
C LYS A 476 0.28 11.84 11.22
N ARG A 477 -0.59 11.07 11.87
CA ARG A 477 -2.04 11.04 11.59
C ARG A 477 -2.68 12.43 11.75
N ASN A 478 -2.37 13.15 12.82
CA ASN A 478 -2.87 14.50 13.04
C ASN A 478 -2.40 15.49 11.96
N LYS A 479 -1.13 15.39 11.53
CA LYS A 479 -0.60 16.20 10.42
C LYS A 479 -1.34 15.89 9.12
N CYS A 480 -1.57 14.61 8.84
CA CYS A 480 -2.35 14.15 7.70
C CYS A 480 -3.76 14.72 7.66
N THR A 481 -4.51 14.63 8.76
CA THR A 481 -5.86 15.18 8.85
C THR A 481 -5.88 16.67 8.52
N LYS A 482 -4.98 17.45 9.12
CA LYS A 482 -4.88 18.90 8.86
C LYS A 482 -4.63 19.24 7.38
N HIS A 483 -3.76 18.49 6.70
CA HIS A 483 -3.45 18.74 5.28
C HIS A 483 -4.58 18.30 4.35
N ILE A 484 -5.28 17.21 4.69
CA ILE A 484 -6.47 16.79 3.95
C ILE A 484 -7.59 17.83 4.11
N ASP A 485 -7.84 18.33 5.33
CA ASP A 485 -8.84 19.36 5.58
C ASP A 485 -8.51 20.65 4.81
N LYS A 486 -7.23 21.04 4.77
CA LYS A 486 -6.76 22.17 3.96
C LYS A 486 -7.08 21.97 2.48
N LYS A 487 -6.66 20.84 1.88
CA LYS A 487 -6.94 20.54 0.46
C LYS A 487 -8.44 20.50 0.18
N LYS A 488 -9.24 19.94 1.08
CA LYS A 488 -10.72 19.90 0.98
C LYS A 488 -11.31 21.32 0.94
N ASN A 489 -10.88 22.21 1.83
CA ASN A 489 -11.32 23.61 1.85
C ASN A 489 -10.91 24.38 0.59
N GLU A 490 -9.72 24.08 0.06
CA GLU A 490 -9.19 24.65 -1.18
C GLU A 490 -9.75 23.99 -2.45
N LYS A 491 -10.63 22.99 -2.32
CA LYS A 491 -11.19 22.19 -3.42
C LYS A 491 -10.12 21.52 -4.29
N ILE A 492 -8.95 21.23 -3.71
CA ILE A 492 -7.88 20.46 -4.33
C ILE A 492 -8.15 18.98 -4.10
N ARG A 493 -7.86 18.13 -5.08
CA ARG A 493 -8.00 16.67 -4.92
C ARG A 493 -7.18 16.16 -3.73
N TYR A 494 -7.78 15.26 -2.97
CA TYR A 494 -7.18 14.59 -1.83
C TYR A 494 -7.57 13.10 -1.87
N PRO A 495 -6.78 12.20 -1.26
CA PRO A 495 -7.14 10.79 -1.16
C PRO A 495 -8.36 10.59 -0.24
N GLN A 496 -9.27 9.73 -0.64
CA GLN A 496 -10.45 9.36 0.16
C GLN A 496 -10.09 8.15 1.03
N TYR A 497 -9.88 8.39 2.33
CA TYR A 497 -9.58 7.38 3.34
C TYR A 497 -10.85 6.86 4.03
#